data_AF-A0A2V8DWH0-F1
#
_entry.id   AF-A0A2V8DWH0-F1
#
_cell.length_a   1.000
_cell.length_b   1.000
_cell.length_c   1.000
_cell.angle_alpha   90.00
_cell.angle_beta   90.00
_cell.angle_gamma   90.00
#
_symmetry.space_group_name_H-M   'P 1'
#
loop_
_entity.id
_entity.type
_entity.pdbx_description
1 polymer ?
#
loop_
_entity_poly.entity_id
_entity_poly.type
_entity_poly.pdbx_seq_one_letter_code
_entity_poly.pdbx_strand_id
1 'polypeptide(L)'
;MCNRNSKFRIPNSELLKCVCLIALAVRPASAQQTFTGRLSDSLCGAAHHSTVAAAALSDRQCLLACINALAKYVLVDQDNQVLPIANQDARGLPLYAGRPVKLTGEWKGNAILVTKVEAIPAHLHIGHVMTNWRDTPGTRGFLPVAVEEARVAVLHAGLAAKAASLDDIKLHASHVLNALDPGIEPKGPGAGYGLRKAAAGALQHLDFAVKADGATANITTQAAPVSSSLANVLQWVDQAIAAAQRIRTATDRTEVTGPVADLVALTRLISDEGLQQAQSHMGLMLKAEGLLGVPR
;
A
#
# COMPACT_ATOMS: atom_id res chain seq x y z
N MET A 1 85.43 48.40 -31.79
CA MET A 1 86.70 48.56 -31.05
C MET A 1 86.43 48.35 -29.57
N CYS A 2 87.24 47.49 -28.94
CA CYS A 2 87.35 47.15 -27.50
C CYS A 2 86.14 46.52 -26.78
N ASN A 3 86.30 45.63 -25.79
CA ASN A 3 87.20 44.50 -25.52
C ASN A 3 86.67 43.79 -24.25
N ARG A 4 86.85 42.46 -24.18
CA ARG A 4 87.15 41.63 -23.00
C ARG A 4 86.10 41.38 -21.88
N ASN A 5 85.71 40.09 -21.82
CA ASN A 5 85.88 39.13 -20.71
C ASN A 5 85.65 39.59 -19.25
N SER A 6 84.79 38.83 -18.53
CA SER A 6 85.28 37.86 -17.53
C SER A 6 84.14 36.99 -16.97
N LYS A 7 84.48 35.71 -16.77
CA LYS A 7 83.67 34.64 -16.17
C LYS A 7 83.54 34.88 -14.67
N PHE A 8 82.39 34.56 -14.05
CA PHE A 8 82.40 34.05 -12.68
C PHE A 8 81.34 32.97 -12.45
N ARG A 9 81.83 31.90 -11.83
CA ARG A 9 81.21 30.58 -11.58
C ARG A 9 80.47 30.63 -10.25
N ILE A 10 79.31 29.98 -10.19
CA ILE A 10 78.56 29.71 -8.95
C ILE A 10 79.29 28.62 -8.14
N PRO A 11 79.33 28.73 -6.80
CA PRO A 11 79.29 27.54 -5.97
C PRO A 11 78.10 27.55 -4.98
N ASN A 12 77.59 26.33 -4.83
CA ASN A 12 76.54 25.88 -3.93
C ASN A 12 76.82 26.21 -2.46
N SER A 13 75.78 26.56 -1.72
CA SER A 13 75.21 25.73 -0.62
C SER A 13 74.40 26.63 0.30
N GLU A 14 73.07 26.49 0.34
CA GLU A 14 72.27 26.86 1.51
C GLU A 14 70.93 26.10 1.49
N LEU A 15 70.74 25.38 2.58
CA LEU A 15 69.58 24.66 3.10
C LEU A 15 68.21 24.82 2.40
N LEU A 16 67.72 23.73 1.79
CA LEU A 16 66.30 23.54 1.49
C LEU A 16 65.64 22.76 2.65
N LYS A 17 64.93 23.50 3.52
CA LYS A 17 64.08 22.94 4.59
C LYS A 17 62.95 22.11 3.96
N CYS A 18 62.95 20.80 4.18
CA CYS A 18 61.79 19.95 3.95
C CYS A 18 60.66 20.33 4.91
N VAL A 19 59.71 21.13 4.45
CA VAL A 19 58.39 21.24 5.08
C VAL A 19 57.53 20.10 4.54
N CYS A 20 57.44 19.00 5.29
CA CYS A 20 56.43 17.97 5.06
C CYS A 20 55.06 18.55 5.43
N LEU A 21 54.35 19.09 4.43
CA LEU A 21 52.91 19.30 4.50
C LEU A 21 52.22 17.92 4.56
N ILE A 22 51.85 17.50 5.77
CA ILE A 22 50.93 16.38 5.97
C ILE A 22 49.56 16.87 5.50
N ALA A 23 49.21 16.61 4.26
CA ALA A 23 47.85 16.75 3.78
C ALA A 23 46.99 15.72 4.54
N LEU A 24 46.19 16.17 5.51
CA LEU A 24 45.10 15.35 6.02
C LEU A 24 44.15 15.09 4.85
N ALA A 25 44.19 13.87 4.31
CA ALA A 25 43.21 13.40 3.37
C ALA A 25 41.85 13.33 4.07
N VAL A 26 41.03 14.38 3.91
CA VAL A 26 39.61 14.32 4.24
C VAL A 26 39.01 13.27 3.30
N ARG A 27 38.78 12.06 3.81
CA ARG A 27 38.04 11.04 3.07
C ARG A 27 36.60 11.56 2.93
N PRO A 28 36.06 11.65 1.70
CA PRO A 28 34.65 11.96 1.57
C PRO A 28 33.86 10.89 2.32
N ALA A 29 32.94 11.32 3.19
CA ALA A 29 31.94 10.42 3.72
C ALA A 29 31.19 9.84 2.52
N SER A 30 31.10 8.50 2.44
CA SER A 30 30.33 7.86 1.38
C SER A 30 28.88 8.35 1.49
N ALA A 31 28.32 8.77 0.35
CA ALA A 31 26.98 9.33 0.34
C ALA A 31 25.99 8.23 0.72
N GLN A 32 25.10 8.51 1.68
CA GLN A 32 23.99 7.61 1.97
C GLN A 32 23.13 7.44 0.72
N GLN A 33 22.73 6.20 0.47
CA GLN A 33 21.89 5.78 -0.65
C GLN A 33 20.63 5.11 -0.10
N THR A 34 19.57 5.14 -0.91
CA THR A 34 18.33 4.41 -0.63
C THR A 34 18.24 3.17 -1.49
N PHE A 35 17.91 2.04 -0.87
CA PHE A 35 17.71 0.76 -1.54
C PHE A 35 16.28 0.31 -1.30
N THR A 36 15.59 -0.12 -2.35
CA THR A 36 14.22 -0.63 -2.25
C THR A 36 14.20 -2.10 -2.62
N GLY A 37 13.54 -2.91 -1.80
CA GLY A 37 13.45 -4.34 -2.05
C GLY A 37 12.72 -5.06 -0.92
N ARG A 38 12.61 -6.38 -1.03
CA ARG A 38 12.07 -7.22 0.02
C ARG A 38 13.16 -7.67 0.98
N LEU A 39 12.91 -7.55 2.28
CA LEU A 39 13.76 -8.22 3.27
C LEU A 39 13.57 -9.74 3.20
N SER A 40 14.66 -10.44 2.90
CA SER A 40 14.74 -11.89 2.82
C SER A 40 15.89 -12.42 3.70
N ASP A 41 16.13 -13.72 3.68
CA ASP A 41 17.27 -14.36 4.32
C ASP A 41 18.27 -14.89 3.29
N SER A 42 19.50 -15.19 3.71
CA SER A 42 20.60 -15.61 2.83
C SER A 42 20.47 -17.04 2.30
N LEU A 43 19.58 -17.86 2.85
CA LEU A 43 19.35 -19.24 2.39
C LEU A 43 18.33 -19.24 1.25
N CYS A 44 17.22 -18.52 1.43
CA CYS A 44 16.15 -18.46 0.44
C CYS A 44 16.35 -17.33 -0.58
N GLY A 45 16.87 -16.16 -0.16
CA GLY A 45 17.10 -15.01 -1.04
C GLY A 45 15.84 -14.65 -1.83
N ALA A 46 15.94 -14.56 -3.15
CA ALA A 46 14.80 -14.30 -4.03
C ALA A 46 13.75 -15.43 -4.04
N ALA A 47 14.14 -16.67 -3.72
CA ALA A 47 13.26 -17.83 -3.67
C ALA A 47 12.39 -17.90 -2.39
N HIS A 48 12.54 -16.94 -1.46
CA HIS A 48 11.78 -16.93 -0.21
C HIS A 48 10.26 -16.83 -0.40
N HIS A 49 9.81 -16.28 -1.54
CA HIS A 49 8.39 -16.25 -1.92
C HIS A 49 7.94 -17.42 -2.81
N SER A 50 8.84 -18.37 -3.15
CA SER A 50 8.56 -19.47 -4.09
C SER A 50 8.43 -20.85 -3.42
N THR A 51 8.58 -20.97 -2.11
CA THR A 51 8.54 -22.27 -1.42
C THR A 51 7.24 -22.48 -0.66
N VAL A 52 6.57 -23.58 -0.99
CA VAL A 52 5.35 -24.13 -0.37
C VAL A 52 5.61 -24.67 1.06
N ALA A 53 6.74 -24.29 1.68
CA ALA A 53 7.39 -25.09 2.72
C ALA A 53 6.77 -24.97 4.11
N ALA A 54 5.80 -24.07 4.35
CA ALA A 54 5.04 -24.09 5.58
C ALA A 54 3.66 -23.47 5.40
N ALA A 55 2.67 -24.27 5.01
CA ALA A 55 1.25 -23.88 5.04
C ALA A 55 0.76 -23.41 6.43
N ALA A 56 1.59 -23.52 7.48
CA ALA A 56 1.30 -23.12 8.85
C ALA A 56 1.97 -21.81 9.30
N LEU A 57 2.93 -21.26 8.55
CA LEU A 57 3.67 -20.05 8.95
C LEU A 57 3.44 -18.91 7.97
N SER A 58 3.36 -17.70 8.49
CA SER A 58 3.46 -16.50 7.66
C SER A 58 4.87 -16.29 7.12
N ASP A 59 5.00 -15.54 6.02
CA ASP A 59 6.30 -15.16 5.42
C ASP A 59 7.28 -14.58 6.46
N ARG A 60 6.75 -13.75 7.37
CA ARG A 60 7.53 -13.18 8.47
C ARG A 60 8.07 -14.27 9.41
N GLN A 61 7.20 -15.19 9.83
CA GLN A 61 7.58 -16.28 10.73
C GLN A 61 8.57 -17.24 10.05
N CYS A 62 8.36 -17.51 8.75
CA CYS A 62 9.28 -18.29 7.93
C CYS A 62 10.68 -17.66 7.91
N LEU A 63 10.76 -16.36 7.59
CA LEU A 63 12.03 -15.64 7.59
C LEU A 63 12.72 -15.67 8.95
N LEU A 64 11.98 -15.36 10.02
CA LEU A 64 12.53 -15.33 11.37
C LEU A 64 13.04 -16.72 11.81
N ALA A 65 12.43 -17.80 11.34
CA ALA A 65 12.93 -19.15 11.58
C ALA A 65 14.32 -19.37 10.93
N CYS A 66 14.52 -18.93 9.68
CA CYS A 66 15.82 -18.95 9.01
C CYS A 66 16.87 -18.11 9.75
N ILE A 67 16.51 -16.91 10.19
CA ILE A 67 17.40 -16.03 10.95
C ILE A 67 17.80 -16.68 12.29
N ASN A 68 16.86 -17.32 12.98
CA ASN A 68 17.14 -18.08 14.21
C ASN A 68 18.03 -19.32 13.95
N ALA A 69 17.97 -19.88 12.74
CA ALA A 69 18.86 -20.92 12.25
C ALA A 69 20.20 -20.38 11.68
N LEU A 70 20.58 -19.15 12.05
CA LEU A 70 21.84 -18.48 11.70
C LEU A 70 21.95 -18.01 10.24
N ALA A 71 20.85 -17.95 9.48
CA ALA A 71 20.83 -17.21 8.22
C ALA A 71 21.00 -15.70 8.45
N LYS A 72 21.41 -14.98 7.40
CA LYS A 72 21.57 -13.53 7.43
C LYS A 72 20.43 -12.84 6.69
N TYR A 73 19.96 -11.71 7.18
CA TYR A 73 19.14 -10.77 6.42
C TYR A 73 19.86 -10.32 5.16
N VAL A 74 19.10 -10.28 4.08
CA VAL A 74 19.48 -9.73 2.77
C VAL A 74 18.33 -8.89 2.23
N LEU A 75 18.61 -7.98 1.31
CA LEU A 75 17.58 -7.26 0.56
C LEU A 75 17.50 -7.86 -0.85
N VAL A 76 16.32 -8.26 -1.28
CA VAL A 76 16.07 -8.71 -2.66
C VAL A 76 15.46 -7.54 -3.43
N ASP A 77 16.14 -7.04 -4.45
CA ASP A 77 15.62 -5.92 -5.25
C ASP A 77 14.56 -6.36 -6.27
N GLN A 78 14.10 -5.43 -7.11
CA GLN A 78 13.05 -5.68 -8.12
C GLN A 78 13.52 -6.61 -9.24
N ASP A 79 14.84 -6.72 -9.45
CA ASP A 79 15.46 -7.59 -10.46
C ASP A 79 15.85 -8.96 -9.88
N ASN A 80 15.36 -9.28 -8.67
CA ASN A 80 15.69 -10.47 -7.89
C ASN A 80 17.16 -10.60 -7.50
N GLN A 81 17.93 -9.50 -7.51
CA GLN A 81 19.30 -9.54 -7.00
C GLN A 81 19.30 -9.56 -5.49
N VAL A 82 20.14 -10.43 -4.92
CA VAL A 82 20.33 -10.56 -3.48
C VAL A 82 21.45 -9.62 -3.04
N LEU A 83 21.07 -8.54 -2.35
CA LEU A 83 21.97 -7.53 -1.81
C LEU A 83 22.28 -7.86 -0.34
N PRO A 84 23.53 -8.20 0.01
CA PRO A 84 23.90 -8.53 1.39
C PRO A 84 23.75 -7.33 2.33
N ILE A 85 23.38 -7.57 3.58
CA ILE A 85 23.34 -6.54 4.64
C ILE A 85 24.50 -6.77 5.62
N ALA A 86 25.29 -5.75 5.90
CA ALA A 86 26.50 -5.85 6.70
C ALA A 86 26.23 -5.96 8.21
N ASN A 87 25.31 -5.13 8.72
CA ASN A 87 24.93 -5.05 10.14
C ASN A 87 23.59 -5.75 10.38
N GLN A 88 23.67 -7.03 10.73
CA GLN A 88 22.52 -7.94 10.92
C GLN A 88 21.63 -7.62 12.13
N ASP A 89 22.11 -6.71 12.98
CA ASP A 89 21.44 -6.17 14.17
C ASP A 89 20.76 -4.82 13.91
N ALA A 90 20.74 -4.33 12.66
CA ALA A 90 20.11 -3.05 12.34
C ALA A 90 18.64 -3.02 12.77
N ARG A 91 18.28 -1.96 13.49
CA ARG A 91 16.92 -1.77 14.00
C ARG A 91 15.94 -1.73 12.83
N GLY A 92 14.86 -2.47 12.95
CA GLY A 92 13.82 -2.56 11.93
C GLY A 92 13.95 -3.78 11.02
N LEU A 93 15.12 -4.45 10.90
CA LEU A 93 15.20 -5.70 10.13
C LEU A 93 14.23 -6.76 10.66
N PRO A 94 14.16 -7.03 11.98
CA PRO A 94 13.16 -7.95 12.49
C PRO A 94 11.75 -7.39 12.33
N LEU A 95 11.54 -6.07 12.43
CA LEU A 95 10.21 -5.45 12.33
C LEU A 95 9.61 -5.57 10.92
N TYR A 96 10.44 -5.52 9.89
CA TYR A 96 10.00 -5.58 8.49
C TYR A 96 10.40 -6.88 7.78
N ALA A 97 10.80 -7.90 8.54
CA ALA A 97 11.09 -9.25 8.06
C ALA A 97 10.03 -9.76 7.06
N GLY A 98 10.49 -10.17 5.87
CA GLY A 98 9.64 -10.67 4.79
C GLY A 98 8.93 -9.59 3.96
N ARG A 99 9.02 -8.31 4.33
CA ARG A 99 8.25 -7.21 3.71
C ARG A 99 9.09 -6.43 2.69
N PRO A 100 8.45 -5.82 1.68
CA PRO A 100 9.06 -4.72 0.93
C PRO A 100 9.38 -3.54 1.87
N VAL A 101 10.58 -2.99 1.72
CA VAL A 101 11.10 -1.88 2.54
C VAL A 101 11.90 -0.90 1.69
N LYS A 102 12.06 0.30 2.23
CA LYS A 102 13.11 1.24 1.87
C LYS A 102 14.20 1.16 2.93
N LEU A 103 15.43 0.83 2.52
CA LEU A 103 16.62 0.91 3.34
C LEU A 103 17.35 2.20 3.03
N THR A 104 17.88 2.87 4.05
CA THR A 104 18.91 3.90 3.87
C THR A 104 20.23 3.35 4.41
N GLY A 105 21.32 3.57 3.69
CA GLY A 105 22.63 3.07 4.09
C GLY A 105 23.72 3.40 3.09
N GLU A 106 24.86 2.73 3.19
CA GLU A 106 25.97 2.86 2.25
C GLU A 106 26.54 1.49 1.89
N TRP A 107 27.17 1.38 0.72
CA TRP A 107 27.95 0.20 0.39
C TRP A 107 29.21 0.13 1.26
N LYS A 108 29.39 -0.99 1.95
CA LYS A 108 30.61 -1.37 2.67
C LYS A 108 31.14 -2.67 2.06
N GLY A 109 32.02 -2.52 1.07
CA GLY A 109 32.42 -3.64 0.22
C GLY A 109 31.26 -4.07 -0.67
N ASN A 110 30.83 -5.33 -0.55
CA ASN A 110 29.71 -5.89 -1.30
C ASN A 110 28.40 -5.96 -0.49
N ALA A 111 28.33 -5.31 0.67
CA ALA A 111 27.18 -5.35 1.56
C ALA A 111 26.70 -3.94 1.93
N ILE A 112 25.40 -3.78 2.16
CA ILE A 112 24.78 -2.54 2.60
C ILE A 112 24.97 -2.41 4.12
N LEU A 113 25.65 -1.36 4.56
CA LEU A 113 25.63 -0.93 5.96
C LEU A 113 24.37 -0.07 6.18
N VAL A 114 23.35 -0.67 6.80
CA VAL A 114 22.02 -0.08 6.96
C VAL A 114 22.01 0.90 8.12
N THR A 115 21.56 2.13 7.88
CA THR A 115 21.33 3.15 8.91
C THR A 115 19.85 3.30 9.27
N LYS A 116 18.94 2.95 8.34
CA LYS A 116 17.49 3.02 8.55
C LYS A 116 16.75 1.95 7.73
N VAL A 117 15.74 1.33 8.34
CA VAL A 117 14.77 0.44 7.70
C VAL A 117 13.39 1.06 7.86
N GLU A 118 12.67 1.31 6.78
CA GLU A 118 11.33 1.89 6.83
C GLU A 118 10.36 1.24 5.85
N ALA A 119 9.07 1.33 6.16
CA ALA A 119 8.01 0.97 5.23
C ALA A 119 8.01 1.93 4.04
N ILE A 120 7.58 1.43 2.89
CA ILE A 120 7.41 2.24 1.68
C ILE A 120 6.10 3.04 1.83
N PRO A 121 6.14 4.39 1.80
CA PRO A 121 4.95 5.22 2.01
C PRO A 121 3.76 4.86 1.11
N ALA A 122 4.00 4.62 -0.19
CA ALA A 122 2.94 4.16 -1.10
C ALA A 122 2.28 2.86 -0.62
N HIS A 123 3.06 1.89 -0.13
CA HIS A 123 2.54 0.60 0.37
C HIS A 123 1.71 0.75 1.65
N LEU A 124 2.00 1.75 2.50
CA LEU A 124 1.16 2.05 3.66
C LEU A 124 -0.25 2.46 3.24
N HIS A 125 -0.36 3.34 2.24
CA HIS A 125 -1.65 3.78 1.73
C HIS A 125 -2.42 2.64 1.04
N ILE A 126 -1.76 1.81 0.24
CA ILE A 126 -2.36 0.57 -0.30
C ILE A 126 -2.86 -0.34 0.84
N GLY A 127 -2.21 -0.32 2.00
CA GLY A 127 -2.68 -1.06 3.16
C GLY A 127 -3.88 -0.52 3.88
N HIS A 128 -4.06 0.79 3.91
CA HIS A 128 -5.31 1.37 4.37
C HIS A 128 -6.49 0.95 3.46
N VAL A 129 -6.25 0.86 2.13
CA VAL A 129 -7.27 0.39 1.19
C VAL A 129 -7.64 -1.07 1.42
N MET A 130 -6.66 -1.97 1.55
CA MET A 130 -6.92 -3.42 1.45
C MET A 130 -6.88 -4.20 2.75
N THR A 131 -6.13 -3.76 3.76
CA THR A 131 -5.83 -4.63 4.91
C THR A 131 -6.32 -4.07 6.21
N ASN A 132 -6.00 -2.81 6.55
CA ASN A 132 -6.31 -2.30 7.87
C ASN A 132 -6.50 -0.78 7.88
N TRP A 133 -7.61 -0.34 8.45
CA TRP A 133 -7.83 1.04 8.86
C TRP A 133 -8.38 1.03 10.29
N ARG A 134 -7.90 1.93 11.14
CA ARG A 134 -8.22 1.90 12.57
C ARG A 134 -9.70 2.11 12.89
N ASP A 135 -10.41 2.88 12.06
CA ASP A 135 -11.78 3.31 12.34
C ASP A 135 -12.84 2.41 11.67
N THR A 136 -12.43 1.40 10.87
CA THR A 136 -13.35 0.47 10.21
C THR A 136 -13.69 -0.73 11.12
N PRO A 137 -14.85 -1.38 10.88
CA PRO A 137 -15.22 -2.61 11.56
C PRO A 137 -14.16 -3.71 11.43
N GLY A 138 -13.75 -4.25 12.59
CA GLY A 138 -12.70 -5.27 12.69
C GLY A 138 -11.33 -4.77 12.22
N THR A 139 -11.12 -3.45 12.24
CA THR A 139 -9.91 -2.78 11.74
C THR A 139 -9.50 -3.23 10.34
N ARG A 140 -10.45 -3.52 9.45
CA ARG A 140 -10.15 -4.01 8.10
C ARG A 140 -9.87 -2.88 7.11
N GLY A 141 -9.36 -3.20 5.93
CA GLY A 141 -9.19 -2.20 4.87
C GLY A 141 -10.51 -1.58 4.42
N PHE A 142 -10.44 -0.38 3.86
CA PHE A 142 -11.62 0.31 3.31
C PHE A 142 -12.39 -0.52 2.28
N LEU A 143 -11.70 -1.12 1.30
CA LEU A 143 -12.36 -1.82 0.20
C LEU A 143 -13.08 -3.11 0.68
N PRO A 144 -12.47 -3.97 1.52
CA PRO A 144 -13.19 -5.09 2.13
C PRO A 144 -14.45 -4.69 2.91
N VAL A 145 -14.40 -3.57 3.65
CA VAL A 145 -15.58 -3.06 4.38
C VAL A 145 -16.66 -2.57 3.41
N ALA A 146 -16.28 -1.85 2.34
CA ALA A 146 -17.23 -1.43 1.30
C ALA A 146 -17.96 -2.64 0.67
N VAL A 147 -17.23 -3.72 0.39
CA VAL A 147 -17.78 -4.96 -0.16
C VAL A 147 -18.76 -5.63 0.81
N GLU A 148 -18.47 -5.65 2.11
CA GLU A 148 -19.37 -6.24 3.10
C GLU A 148 -20.67 -5.45 3.24
N GLU A 149 -20.58 -4.12 3.34
CA GLU A 149 -21.76 -3.23 3.40
C GLU A 149 -22.59 -3.35 2.10
N ALA A 150 -21.93 -3.47 0.94
CA ALA A 150 -22.62 -3.69 -0.35
C ALA A 150 -23.43 -4.98 -0.37
N ARG A 151 -22.93 -6.08 0.22
CA ARG A 151 -23.67 -7.35 0.30
C ARG A 151 -24.95 -7.20 1.12
N VAL A 152 -24.90 -6.44 2.22
CA VAL A 152 -26.10 -6.12 3.02
C VAL A 152 -27.09 -5.31 2.18
N ALA A 153 -26.61 -4.28 1.46
CA ALA A 153 -27.44 -3.47 0.58
C ALA A 153 -28.12 -4.31 -0.54
N VAL A 154 -27.37 -5.17 -1.22
CA VAL A 154 -27.90 -6.06 -2.28
C VAL A 154 -28.94 -7.03 -1.71
N LEU A 155 -28.66 -7.65 -0.57
CA LEU A 155 -29.59 -8.56 0.09
C LEU A 155 -30.91 -7.85 0.38
N HIS A 156 -30.86 -6.69 1.04
CA HIS A 156 -32.07 -5.98 1.44
C HIS A 156 -32.81 -5.32 0.28
N ALA A 157 -32.12 -4.85 -0.76
CA ALA A 157 -32.79 -4.43 -1.99
C ALA A 157 -33.58 -5.58 -2.62
N GLY A 158 -32.99 -6.79 -2.67
CA GLY A 158 -33.67 -7.99 -3.15
C GLY A 158 -34.85 -8.43 -2.29
N LEU A 159 -34.78 -8.26 -0.96
CA LEU A 159 -35.90 -8.53 -0.06
C LEU A 159 -37.02 -7.48 -0.22
N ALA A 160 -36.68 -6.20 -0.40
CA ALA A 160 -37.65 -5.16 -0.70
C ALA A 160 -38.45 -5.48 -1.97
N ALA A 161 -37.78 -5.94 -3.04
CA ALA A 161 -38.44 -6.34 -4.28
C ALA A 161 -39.40 -7.52 -4.15
N LYS A 162 -39.23 -8.37 -3.12
CA LYS A 162 -40.07 -9.55 -2.88
C LYS A 162 -41.15 -9.32 -1.82
N ALA A 163 -41.11 -8.19 -1.12
CA ALA A 163 -41.98 -7.91 0.00
C ALA A 163 -43.45 -7.68 -0.45
N ALA A 164 -44.38 -8.17 0.37
CA ALA A 164 -45.82 -8.13 0.08
C ALA A 164 -46.49 -6.83 0.60
N SER A 165 -45.98 -6.25 1.68
CA SER A 165 -46.53 -5.01 2.26
C SER A 165 -45.64 -3.80 1.97
N LEU A 166 -46.22 -2.60 1.95
CA LEU A 166 -45.44 -1.37 1.83
C LEU A 166 -44.51 -1.17 3.03
N ASP A 167 -44.93 -1.58 4.23
CA ASP A 167 -44.13 -1.46 5.44
C ASP A 167 -42.86 -2.32 5.38
N ASP A 168 -42.96 -3.56 4.88
CA ASP A 168 -41.80 -4.43 4.68
C ASP A 168 -40.85 -3.89 3.60
N ILE A 169 -41.39 -3.31 2.53
CA ILE A 169 -40.59 -2.63 1.49
C ILE A 169 -39.80 -1.48 2.11
N LYS A 170 -40.46 -0.64 2.94
CA LYS A 170 -39.83 0.49 3.63
C LYS A 170 -38.79 0.04 4.66
N LEU A 171 -39.07 -1.04 5.39
CA LEU A 171 -38.12 -1.63 6.34
C LEU A 171 -36.84 -2.05 5.63
N HIS A 172 -36.96 -2.82 4.55
CA HIS A 172 -35.80 -3.26 3.78
C HIS A 172 -35.07 -2.10 3.08
N ALA A 173 -35.78 -1.11 2.56
CA ALA A 173 -35.15 0.11 2.04
C ALA A 173 -34.38 0.89 3.13
N SER A 174 -34.86 0.89 4.38
CA SER A 174 -34.15 1.48 5.51
C SER A 174 -32.87 0.71 5.84
N HIS A 175 -32.89 -0.62 5.77
CA HIS A 175 -31.67 -1.43 5.91
C HIS A 175 -30.66 -1.15 4.79
N VAL A 176 -31.11 -0.90 3.55
CA VAL A 176 -30.22 -0.48 2.47
C VAL A 176 -29.60 0.89 2.78
N LEU A 177 -30.39 1.87 3.22
CA LEU A 177 -29.85 3.17 3.64
C LEU A 177 -28.80 3.03 4.74
N ASN A 178 -29.04 2.19 5.74
CA ASN A 178 -28.09 1.94 6.81
C ASN A 178 -26.77 1.38 6.28
N ALA A 179 -26.81 0.40 5.37
CA ALA A 179 -25.60 -0.18 4.79
C ALA A 179 -24.86 0.83 3.88
N LEU A 180 -25.58 1.67 3.14
CA LEU A 180 -24.97 2.66 2.26
C LEU A 180 -24.39 3.86 3.02
N ASP A 181 -25.15 4.39 3.99
CA ASP A 181 -24.81 5.56 4.79
C ASP A 181 -25.54 5.55 6.17
N PRO A 182 -24.89 5.03 7.23
CA PRO A 182 -25.42 5.07 8.59
C PRO A 182 -25.67 6.48 9.14
N GLY A 183 -25.10 7.53 8.53
CA GLY A 183 -25.40 8.91 8.89
C GLY A 183 -26.81 9.34 8.48
N ILE A 184 -27.41 8.67 7.49
CA ILE A 184 -28.78 8.88 7.04
C ILE A 184 -29.75 7.95 7.80
N GLU A 185 -29.40 6.67 7.94
CA GLU A 185 -30.18 5.69 8.69
C GLU A 185 -29.30 4.96 9.70
N PRO A 186 -29.28 5.39 10.97
CA PRO A 186 -28.37 4.84 11.98
C PRO A 186 -28.66 3.40 12.38
N LYS A 187 -29.88 2.90 12.17
CA LYS A 187 -30.31 1.58 12.62
C LYS A 187 -30.44 0.62 11.44
N GLY A 188 -29.77 -0.53 11.54
CA GLY A 188 -29.92 -1.59 10.56
C GLY A 188 -28.87 -2.69 10.72
N PRO A 189 -28.86 -3.64 9.79
CA PRO A 189 -27.99 -4.81 9.83
C PRO A 189 -26.58 -4.57 9.26
N GLY A 190 -26.29 -3.36 8.76
CA GLY A 190 -24.95 -3.01 8.27
C GLY A 190 -23.91 -3.01 9.40
N ALA A 191 -22.63 -3.01 9.03
CA ALA A 191 -21.54 -3.02 10.00
C ALA A 191 -21.34 -1.64 10.70
N GLY A 192 -22.15 -0.65 10.33
CA GLY A 192 -22.20 0.67 10.95
C GLY A 192 -21.15 1.65 10.42
N TYR A 193 -20.42 1.29 9.36
CA TYR A 193 -19.42 2.19 8.76
C TYR A 193 -19.94 2.90 7.51
N GLY A 194 -20.74 2.19 6.71
CA GLY A 194 -21.33 2.70 5.49
C GLY A 194 -20.43 2.52 4.27
N LEU A 195 -21.03 1.99 3.20
CA LEU A 195 -20.38 1.79 1.91
C LEU A 195 -19.83 3.10 1.35
N ARG A 196 -20.60 4.20 1.39
CA ARG A 196 -20.18 5.51 0.86
C ARG A 196 -18.85 5.97 1.49
N LYS A 197 -18.77 5.93 2.82
CA LYS A 197 -17.58 6.32 3.58
C LYS A 197 -16.40 5.40 3.28
N ALA A 198 -16.64 4.09 3.20
CA ALA A 198 -15.61 3.10 2.89
C ALA A 198 -15.03 3.30 1.48
N ALA A 199 -15.87 3.44 0.45
CA ALA A 199 -15.43 3.66 -0.92
C ALA A 199 -14.68 5.00 -1.08
N ALA A 200 -15.15 6.07 -0.43
CA ALA A 200 -14.46 7.36 -0.44
C ALA A 200 -13.08 7.29 0.23
N GLY A 201 -12.97 6.59 1.37
CA GLY A 201 -11.69 6.35 2.04
C GLY A 201 -10.73 5.52 1.18
N ALA A 202 -11.23 4.49 0.50
CA ALA A 202 -10.43 3.71 -0.45
C ALA A 202 -9.88 4.58 -1.58
N LEU A 203 -10.72 5.42 -2.19
CA LEU A 203 -10.35 6.32 -3.28
C LEU A 203 -9.28 7.33 -2.84
N GLN A 204 -9.48 7.95 -1.67
CA GLN A 204 -8.52 8.93 -1.11
C GLN A 204 -7.16 8.28 -0.85
N HIS A 205 -7.14 7.11 -0.22
CA HIS A 205 -5.88 6.43 0.07
C HIS A 205 -5.19 5.91 -1.17
N LEU A 206 -5.94 5.54 -2.21
CA LEU A 206 -5.36 5.20 -3.49
C LEU A 206 -4.69 6.41 -4.15
N ASP A 207 -5.31 7.59 -4.09
CA ASP A 207 -4.71 8.85 -4.55
C ASP A 207 -3.43 9.21 -3.78
N PHE A 208 -3.40 8.98 -2.47
CA PHE A 208 -2.18 9.14 -1.70
C PHE A 208 -1.10 8.14 -2.10
N ALA A 209 -1.46 6.88 -2.37
CA ALA A 209 -0.50 5.86 -2.77
C ALA A 209 0.22 6.21 -4.08
N VAL A 210 -0.51 6.75 -5.08
CA VAL A 210 0.08 7.13 -6.37
C VAL A 210 0.96 8.38 -6.30
N LYS A 211 0.79 9.22 -5.27
CA LYS A 211 1.57 10.46 -5.06
C LYS A 211 2.73 10.28 -4.07
N ALA A 212 2.74 9.19 -3.31
CA ALA A 212 3.69 8.95 -2.24
C ALA A 212 5.04 8.44 -2.76
N ASP A 213 6.08 8.66 -1.95
CA ASP A 213 7.39 8.04 -2.13
C ASP A 213 7.27 6.52 -2.29
N GLY A 214 7.98 5.99 -3.29
CA GLY A 214 7.97 4.56 -3.62
C GLY A 214 6.75 4.10 -4.42
N ALA A 215 5.96 5.01 -4.99
CA ALA A 215 4.99 4.68 -6.01
C ALA A 215 5.69 4.08 -7.25
N THR A 216 5.29 2.88 -7.65
CA THR A 216 5.82 2.17 -8.82
C THR A 216 4.89 2.36 -10.03
N ALA A 217 5.35 1.99 -11.22
CA ALA A 217 4.51 1.93 -12.42
C ALA A 217 3.32 0.96 -12.25
N ASN A 218 3.47 -0.11 -11.47
CA ASN A 218 2.38 -1.04 -11.19
C ASN A 218 1.30 -0.38 -10.33
N ILE A 219 1.70 0.39 -9.31
CA ILE A 219 0.77 1.16 -8.46
C ILE A 219 0.01 2.17 -9.33
N THR A 220 0.70 2.99 -10.11
CA THR A 220 0.04 4.04 -10.91
C THR A 220 -0.85 3.45 -12.01
N THR A 221 -0.41 2.40 -12.68
CA THR A 221 -1.19 1.75 -13.75
C THR A 221 -2.45 1.07 -13.22
N GLN A 222 -2.37 0.35 -12.09
CA GLN A 222 -3.53 -0.34 -11.53
C GLN A 222 -4.44 0.59 -10.73
N ALA A 223 -3.93 1.72 -10.22
CA ALA A 223 -4.74 2.68 -9.47
C ALA A 223 -5.79 3.36 -10.35
N ALA A 224 -5.48 3.70 -11.61
CA ALA A 224 -6.42 4.38 -12.50
C ALA A 224 -7.77 3.64 -12.67
N PRO A 225 -7.82 2.35 -13.06
CA PRO A 225 -9.09 1.64 -13.17
C PRO A 225 -9.81 1.46 -11.82
N VAL A 226 -9.08 1.28 -10.72
CA VAL A 226 -9.69 1.19 -9.38
C VAL A 226 -10.34 2.51 -9.00
N SER A 227 -9.67 3.65 -9.24
CA SER A 227 -10.21 4.97 -8.95
C SER A 227 -11.48 5.26 -9.76
N SER A 228 -11.47 4.95 -11.06
CA SER A 228 -12.66 5.10 -11.92
C SER A 228 -13.82 4.23 -11.44
N SER A 229 -13.54 2.98 -11.08
CA SER A 229 -14.54 2.06 -10.54
C SER A 229 -15.14 2.57 -9.22
N LEU A 230 -14.32 3.05 -8.28
CA LEU A 230 -14.79 3.62 -7.02
C LEU A 230 -15.56 4.92 -7.20
N ALA A 231 -15.19 5.76 -8.18
CA ALA A 231 -15.94 6.97 -8.51
C ALA A 231 -17.35 6.62 -9.02
N ASN A 232 -17.47 5.62 -9.89
CA ASN A 232 -18.77 5.11 -10.36
C ASN A 232 -19.59 4.55 -9.19
N VAL A 233 -18.96 3.78 -8.30
CA VAL A 233 -19.61 3.28 -7.07
C VAL A 233 -20.22 4.42 -6.26
N LEU A 234 -19.48 5.50 -6.01
CA LEU A 234 -19.99 6.65 -5.26
C LEU A 234 -21.20 7.30 -5.95
N GLN A 235 -21.16 7.45 -7.28
CA GLN A 235 -22.30 7.95 -8.04
C GLN A 235 -23.53 7.04 -7.93
N TRP A 236 -23.35 5.72 -8.06
CA TRP A 236 -24.47 4.77 -7.94
C TRP A 236 -24.99 4.68 -6.51
N VAL A 237 -24.14 4.86 -5.50
CA VAL A 237 -24.54 4.93 -4.09
C VAL A 237 -25.45 6.13 -3.85
N ASP A 238 -25.13 7.30 -4.42
CA ASP A 238 -25.97 8.48 -4.32
C ASP A 238 -27.34 8.26 -4.98
N GLN A 239 -27.38 7.60 -6.14
CA GLN A 239 -28.61 7.24 -6.82
C GLN A 239 -29.43 6.20 -6.01
N ALA A 240 -28.77 5.21 -5.41
CA ALA A 240 -29.42 4.19 -4.60
C ALA A 240 -30.01 4.77 -3.31
N ILE A 241 -29.30 5.71 -2.66
CA ILE A 241 -29.81 6.45 -1.51
C ILE A 241 -31.06 7.25 -1.90
N ALA A 242 -31.04 7.95 -3.03
CA ALA A 242 -32.20 8.69 -3.51
C ALA A 242 -33.40 7.77 -3.79
N ALA A 243 -33.18 6.60 -4.40
CA ALA A 243 -34.23 5.61 -4.63
C ALA A 243 -34.80 5.08 -3.29
N ALA A 244 -33.95 4.72 -2.33
CA ALA A 244 -34.38 4.23 -1.03
C ALA A 244 -35.15 5.29 -0.21
N GLN A 245 -34.76 6.57 -0.29
CA GLN A 245 -35.50 7.66 0.33
C GLN A 245 -36.89 7.84 -0.27
N ARG A 246 -37.03 7.76 -1.60
CA ARG A 246 -38.36 7.79 -2.26
C ARG A 246 -39.25 6.66 -1.78
N ILE A 247 -38.69 5.45 -1.63
CA ILE A 247 -39.41 4.30 -1.07
C ILE A 247 -39.89 4.60 0.36
N ARG A 248 -39.03 5.18 1.21
CA ARG A 248 -39.37 5.49 2.60
C ARG A 248 -40.52 6.48 2.73
N THR A 249 -40.58 7.47 1.85
CA THR A 249 -41.62 8.51 1.89
C THR A 249 -42.90 8.14 1.16
N ALA A 250 -42.91 7.05 0.37
CA ALA A 250 -44.07 6.63 -0.39
C ALA A 250 -45.28 6.36 0.52
N THR A 251 -46.47 6.75 0.09
CA THR A 251 -47.72 6.49 0.83
C THR A 251 -48.51 5.33 0.24
N ASP A 252 -48.16 4.91 -0.98
CA ASP A 252 -48.85 3.85 -1.71
C ASP A 252 -47.86 2.84 -2.31
N ARG A 253 -48.30 1.57 -2.44
CA ARG A 253 -47.48 0.49 -2.99
C ARG A 253 -47.20 0.67 -4.49
N THR A 254 -48.05 1.37 -5.23
CA THR A 254 -47.83 1.65 -6.65
C THR A 254 -46.64 2.59 -6.88
N GLU A 255 -46.39 3.52 -5.95
CA GLU A 255 -45.31 4.52 -6.03
C GLU A 255 -43.91 3.91 -5.94
N VAL A 256 -43.77 2.74 -5.29
CA VAL A 256 -42.46 2.13 -5.00
C VAL A 256 -41.97 1.19 -6.09
N THR A 257 -42.79 0.87 -7.10
CA THR A 257 -42.44 -0.10 -8.14
C THR A 257 -41.15 0.27 -8.88
N GLY A 258 -41.07 1.50 -9.39
CA GLY A 258 -39.88 2.02 -10.07
C GLY A 258 -38.67 2.15 -9.13
N PRO A 259 -38.79 2.88 -8.00
CA PRO A 259 -37.70 3.03 -7.04
C PRO A 259 -37.12 1.73 -6.51
N VAL A 260 -37.93 0.69 -6.30
CA VAL A 260 -37.45 -0.64 -5.87
C VAL A 260 -36.65 -1.33 -6.97
N ALA A 261 -37.11 -1.25 -8.22
CA ALA A 261 -36.37 -1.78 -9.36
C ALA A 261 -35.01 -1.07 -9.53
N ASP A 262 -35.00 0.26 -9.43
CA ASP A 262 -33.78 1.06 -9.46
C ASP A 262 -32.82 0.65 -8.33
N LEU A 263 -33.34 0.50 -7.09
CA LEU A 263 -32.54 0.12 -5.93
C LEU A 263 -31.86 -1.24 -6.12
N VAL A 264 -32.58 -2.22 -6.67
CA VAL A 264 -32.03 -3.55 -6.98
C VAL A 264 -30.97 -3.48 -8.07
N ALA A 265 -31.20 -2.72 -9.13
CA ALA A 265 -30.24 -2.57 -10.22
C ALA A 265 -28.95 -1.88 -9.75
N LEU A 266 -29.09 -0.75 -9.05
CA LEU A 266 -27.97 0.04 -8.55
C LEU A 266 -27.12 -0.72 -7.52
N THR A 267 -27.75 -1.43 -6.58
CA THR A 267 -26.98 -2.21 -5.58
C THR A 267 -26.18 -3.34 -6.23
N ARG A 268 -26.70 -3.94 -7.32
CA ARG A 268 -25.94 -4.92 -8.13
C ARG A 268 -24.79 -4.27 -8.89
N LEU A 269 -25.00 -3.12 -9.56
CA LEU A 269 -23.92 -2.39 -10.22
C LEU A 269 -22.79 -2.04 -9.24
N ILE A 270 -23.14 -1.56 -8.05
CA ILE A 270 -22.19 -1.26 -6.98
C ILE A 270 -21.37 -2.50 -6.59
N SER A 271 -22.04 -3.63 -6.35
CA SER A 271 -21.38 -4.88 -5.91
C SER A 271 -20.54 -5.52 -7.03
N ASP A 272 -21.17 -5.81 -8.15
CA ASP A 272 -20.69 -6.78 -9.14
C ASP A 272 -19.84 -6.11 -10.22
N GLU A 273 -20.13 -4.85 -10.55
CA GLU A 273 -19.36 -4.10 -11.55
C GLU A 273 -18.35 -3.16 -10.88
N GLY A 274 -18.76 -2.43 -9.85
CA GLY A 274 -17.88 -1.51 -9.14
C GLY A 274 -16.88 -2.26 -8.26
N LEU A 275 -17.33 -2.67 -7.08
CA LEU A 275 -16.46 -3.15 -6.02
C LEU A 275 -15.70 -4.43 -6.38
N GLN A 276 -16.30 -5.35 -7.15
CA GLN A 276 -15.61 -6.56 -7.60
C GLN A 276 -14.47 -6.27 -8.60
N GLN A 277 -14.65 -5.31 -9.52
CA GLN A 277 -13.57 -4.88 -10.41
C GLN A 277 -12.45 -4.18 -9.63
N ALA A 278 -12.81 -3.26 -8.73
CA ALA A 278 -11.85 -2.60 -7.84
C ALA A 278 -11.03 -3.63 -7.04
N GLN A 279 -11.67 -4.64 -6.47
CA GLN A 279 -11.00 -5.69 -5.71
C GLN A 279 -10.05 -6.53 -6.58
N SER A 280 -10.45 -6.82 -7.82
CA SER A 280 -9.64 -7.58 -8.77
C SER A 280 -8.35 -6.83 -9.14
N HIS A 281 -8.46 -5.56 -9.50
CA HIS A 281 -7.30 -4.71 -9.80
C HIS A 281 -6.40 -4.48 -8.58
N MET A 282 -6.98 -4.29 -7.39
CA MET A 282 -6.21 -4.22 -6.16
C MET A 282 -5.46 -5.53 -5.87
N GLY A 283 -6.07 -6.69 -6.18
CA GLY A 283 -5.38 -7.99 -6.09
C GLY A 283 -4.16 -8.08 -7.01
N LEU A 284 -4.28 -7.59 -8.25
CA LEU A 284 -3.16 -7.51 -9.19
C LEU A 284 -2.06 -6.57 -8.69
N MET A 285 -2.45 -5.40 -8.17
CA MET A 285 -1.51 -4.44 -7.59
C MET A 285 -0.77 -5.03 -6.38
N LEU A 286 -1.49 -5.66 -5.45
CA LEU A 286 -0.87 -6.33 -4.30
C LEU A 286 0.08 -7.44 -4.74
N LYS A 287 -0.25 -8.19 -5.79
CA LYS A 287 0.65 -9.22 -6.33
C LYS A 287 1.94 -8.60 -6.87
N ALA A 288 1.80 -7.60 -7.73
CA ALA A 288 2.92 -6.95 -8.40
C ALA A 288 3.85 -6.23 -7.42
N GLU A 289 3.29 -5.66 -6.35
CA GLU A 289 4.06 -4.99 -5.29
C GLU A 289 4.59 -5.95 -4.22
N GLY A 290 4.33 -7.25 -4.35
CA GLY A 290 4.78 -8.22 -3.36
C GLY A 290 4.09 -8.07 -2.00
N LEU A 291 2.86 -7.59 -2.00
CA LEU A 291 2.06 -7.28 -0.82
C LEU A 291 0.96 -8.30 -0.54
N LEU A 292 0.73 -9.26 -1.44
CA LEU A 292 -0.18 -10.40 -1.22
C LEU A 292 0.36 -11.32 -0.13
N GLY A 293 -0.51 -11.78 0.77
CA GLY A 293 -0.18 -12.80 1.79
C GLY A 293 0.72 -12.32 2.94
N VAL A 294 1.33 -11.14 2.82
CA VAL A 294 2.19 -10.55 3.83
C VAL A 294 1.35 -10.14 5.06
N PRO A 295 1.52 -10.74 6.24
CA PRO A 295 0.88 -10.25 7.46
C PRO A 295 1.40 -8.85 7.76
N ARG A 296 0.50 -7.94 8.12
CA ARG A 296 0.83 -6.54 8.38
C ARG A 296 0.66 -6.18 9.83
#